data_AF-A0A7V8N0I0-F1
#
_entry.id   AF-A0A7V8N0I0-F1
#
_cell.length_a   1.000
_cell.length_b   1.000
_cell.length_c   1.000
_cell.angle_alpha   90.00
_cell.angle_beta   90.00
_cell.angle_gamma   90.00
#
_symmetry.space_group_name_H-M   'P 1'
#
loop_
_entity.id
_entity.type
_entity.pdbx_description
1 polymer ?
#
loop_
_entity_poly.entity_id
_entity_poly.type
_entity_poly.pdbx_seq_one_letter_code
_entity_poly.pdbx_strand_id
1 'polypeptide(L)'
;MNPKSSQETISKIENELLNIDGVICRHIENSDLLGRGAVSQDILSQLRNFVEHTMLRIYADSANIKFDYEYITEGIKFVKSQGKLKFLRKFHEYLQIVASHYTLDSENSERVMLKYYEYPLKIKNFMFKKYSLNILENLNKFPLDIDKNTQEYYEKIAEKVDTDSNNSTNNDRYYVHKIKPFFVNQRIYYEVTFIPVKGSANKSDRTIAFTTLDLSKNYAVKLWTYESDIQILGKTMPILIIKKWEVSIRACEVENFAKIFGVILKQANNLGEYLGLMDFLTQTGFNLVELLDFDDRRYQEIRAKILLRYNAKISPIFDIFDKCREIIKDNKNGCNVLQYLLYHLNNK
;
A
#
# COMPACT_ATOMS: atom_id res chain seq x y z
N MET A 1 -14.96 18.72 -17.89
CA MET A 1 -14.08 19.00 -16.74
C MET A 1 -14.98 19.10 -15.52
N ASN A 2 -14.81 18.25 -14.50
CA ASN A 2 -15.52 18.47 -13.23
C ASN A 2 -15.07 19.81 -12.64
N PRO A 3 -15.99 20.60 -12.07
CA PRO A 3 -15.61 21.90 -11.50
C PRO A 3 -14.66 21.67 -10.33
N LYS A 4 -13.53 22.38 -10.31
CA LYS A 4 -12.61 22.42 -9.16
C LYS A 4 -13.20 23.28 -8.05
N SER A 5 -12.81 23.00 -6.82
CA SER A 5 -13.19 23.84 -5.66
C SER A 5 -12.65 25.25 -5.75
N SER A 6 -13.36 26.21 -5.13
CA SER A 6 -12.89 27.59 -5.02
C SER A 6 -11.57 27.67 -4.24
N GLN A 7 -10.72 28.64 -4.59
CA GLN A 7 -9.45 28.86 -3.91
C GLN A 7 -9.64 29.12 -2.41
N GLU A 8 -10.70 29.85 -2.04
CA GLU A 8 -11.06 30.10 -0.65
C GLU A 8 -11.32 28.80 0.13
N THR A 9 -12.04 27.85 -0.48
CA THR A 9 -12.33 26.56 0.16
C THR A 9 -11.06 25.73 0.32
N ILE A 10 -10.19 25.73 -0.70
CA ILE A 10 -8.89 25.05 -0.66
C ILE A 10 -8.04 25.62 0.48
N SER A 11 -7.94 26.95 0.60
CA SER A 11 -7.18 27.58 1.69
C SER A 11 -7.76 27.28 3.08
N LYS A 12 -9.08 27.20 3.24
CA LYS A 12 -9.69 26.77 4.51
C LYS A 12 -9.30 25.34 4.89
N ILE A 13 -9.33 24.41 3.93
CA ILE A 13 -8.91 23.01 4.14
C ILE A 13 -7.43 22.93 4.51
N GLU A 14 -6.57 23.64 3.77
CA GLU A 14 -5.12 23.65 4.01
C GLU A 14 -4.78 24.27 5.36
N ASN A 15 -5.45 25.35 5.76
CA ASN A 15 -5.27 25.96 7.08
C ASN A 15 -5.65 24.99 8.22
N GLU A 16 -6.76 24.27 8.09
CA GLU A 16 -7.15 23.29 9.11
C GLU A 16 -6.15 22.12 9.17
N LEU A 17 -5.68 21.66 8.01
CA LEU A 17 -4.62 20.65 7.95
C LEU A 17 -3.33 21.14 8.63
N LEU A 18 -2.94 22.40 8.44
CA LEU A 18 -1.78 23.01 9.09
C LEU A 18 -1.98 23.21 10.60
N ASN A 19 -3.20 23.49 11.05
CA ASN A 19 -3.52 23.54 12.48
C ASN A 19 -3.29 22.18 13.14
N ILE A 20 -3.82 21.11 12.54
CA ILE A 20 -3.63 19.73 13.03
C ILE A 20 -2.14 19.35 12.97
N ASP A 21 -1.46 19.71 11.89
CA ASP A 21 -0.02 19.49 11.71
C ASP A 21 0.80 20.15 12.84
N GLY A 22 0.49 21.41 13.16
CA GLY A 22 1.15 22.14 14.25
C GLY A 22 0.96 21.48 15.61
N VAL A 23 -0.23 20.91 15.87
CA VAL A 23 -0.47 20.11 17.08
C VAL A 23 0.44 18.88 17.10
N ILE A 24 0.48 18.10 16.02
CA ILE A 24 1.34 16.90 15.91
C ILE A 24 2.82 17.27 16.10
N CYS A 25 3.30 18.30 15.41
CA CYS A 25 4.68 18.77 15.50
C CYS A 25 5.05 19.19 16.92
N ARG A 26 4.15 19.89 17.62
CA ARG A 26 4.36 20.27 19.01
C ARG A 26 4.47 19.06 19.94
N HIS A 27 3.68 17.99 19.74
CA HIS A 27 3.83 16.78 20.54
C HIS A 27 5.17 16.09 20.28
N ILE A 28 5.62 16.04 19.02
CA ILE A 28 6.94 15.48 18.65
C ILE A 28 8.08 16.25 19.33
N GLU A 29 8.00 17.59 19.38
CA GLU A 29 9.00 18.44 20.05
C GLU A 29 9.10 18.20 21.55
N ASN A 30 8.02 17.74 22.18
CA ASN A 30 7.97 17.44 23.61
C ASN A 30 8.27 15.97 23.94
N SER A 31 8.78 15.19 22.98
CA SER A 31 9.07 13.76 23.15
C SER A 31 10.09 13.46 24.26
N ASP A 32 11.10 14.31 24.42
CA ASP A 32 12.11 14.17 25.48
C ASP A 32 11.51 14.39 26.89
N LEU A 33 10.45 15.20 27.02
CA LEU A 33 9.82 15.55 28.29
C LEU A 33 8.70 14.59 28.68
N LEU A 34 7.85 14.24 27.72
CA LEU A 34 6.64 13.42 27.96
C LEU A 34 6.91 11.92 27.81
N GLY A 35 7.99 11.55 27.14
CA GLY A 35 8.29 10.19 26.76
C GLY A 35 7.54 9.74 25.50
N ARG A 36 8.14 8.79 24.78
CA ARG A 36 7.65 8.35 23.46
C ARG A 36 6.21 7.81 23.50
N GLY A 37 5.83 7.06 24.52
CA GLY A 37 4.48 6.49 24.61
C GLY A 37 3.36 7.54 24.76
N ALA A 38 3.55 8.54 25.62
CA ALA A 38 2.57 9.63 25.78
C ALA A 38 2.45 10.46 24.50
N VAL A 39 3.59 10.81 23.88
CA VAL A 39 3.60 11.51 22.60
C VAL A 39 2.93 10.67 21.49
N SER A 40 3.15 9.36 21.48
CA SER A 40 2.51 8.47 20.51
C SER A 40 0.99 8.46 20.67
N GLN A 41 0.49 8.44 21.90
CA GLN A 41 -0.94 8.49 22.20
C GLN A 41 -1.56 9.81 21.70
N ASP A 42 -0.91 10.94 22.01
CA ASP A 42 -1.35 12.26 21.57
C ASP A 42 -1.38 12.37 20.03
N ILE A 43 -0.31 11.94 19.35
CA ILE A 43 -0.23 11.97 17.89
C ILE A 43 -1.31 11.08 17.27
N LEU A 44 -1.49 9.85 17.76
CA LEU A 44 -2.52 8.93 17.25
C LEU A 44 -3.94 9.51 17.35
N SER A 45 -4.21 10.30 18.39
CA SER A 45 -5.50 10.99 18.54
C SER A 45 -5.78 12.01 17.42
N GLN A 46 -4.74 12.60 16.84
CA GLN A 46 -4.84 13.62 15.78
C GLN A 46 -4.76 13.03 14.37
N LEU A 47 -4.10 11.88 14.22
CA LEU A 47 -3.80 11.30 12.91
C LEU A 47 -5.04 11.00 12.07
N ARG A 48 -6.18 10.65 12.69
CA ARG A 48 -7.42 10.43 11.93
C ARG A 48 -7.88 11.72 11.26
N ASN A 49 -7.98 12.81 12.00
CA ASN A 49 -8.39 14.12 11.46
C ASN A 49 -7.40 14.59 10.40
N PHE A 50 -6.10 14.42 10.64
CA PHE A 50 -5.04 14.75 9.68
C PHE A 50 -5.22 14.01 8.35
N VAL A 51 -5.49 12.69 8.40
CA VAL A 51 -5.69 11.87 7.21
C VAL A 51 -6.99 12.25 6.49
N GLU A 52 -8.08 12.47 7.21
CA GLU A 52 -9.37 12.85 6.63
C GLU A 52 -9.30 14.22 5.93
N HIS A 53 -8.62 15.21 6.51
CA HIS A 53 -8.38 16.51 5.87
C HIS A 53 -7.43 16.41 4.67
N THR A 54 -6.43 15.53 4.75
CA THR A 54 -5.57 15.20 3.59
C THR A 54 -6.41 14.61 2.44
N MET A 55 -7.33 13.68 2.74
CA MET A 55 -8.23 13.09 1.74
C MET A 55 -9.18 14.14 1.14
N LEU A 56 -9.75 15.01 1.98
CA LEU A 56 -10.62 16.11 1.55
C LEU A 56 -9.88 17.06 0.59
N ARG A 57 -8.63 17.43 0.92
CA ARG A 57 -7.80 18.28 0.07
C ARG A 57 -7.55 17.67 -1.30
N ILE A 58 -7.35 16.35 -1.36
CA ILE A 58 -7.19 15.63 -2.63
C ILE A 58 -8.49 15.61 -3.43
N TYR A 59 -9.63 15.41 -2.76
CA TYR A 59 -10.93 15.41 -3.41
C TYR A 59 -11.31 16.77 -4.01
N ALA A 60 -10.89 17.88 -3.37
CA ALA A 60 -11.09 19.24 -3.86
C ALA A 60 -10.51 19.50 -5.27
N ASP A 61 -9.54 18.69 -5.73
CA ASP A 61 -9.01 18.75 -7.10
C ASP A 61 -10.01 18.23 -8.15
N SER A 62 -10.94 17.38 -7.74
CA SER A 62 -11.81 16.59 -8.64
C SER A 62 -13.30 16.97 -8.53
N ALA A 63 -13.65 17.81 -7.56
CA ALA A 63 -15.00 18.27 -7.31
C ALA A 63 -15.00 19.69 -6.71
N ASN A 64 -16.12 20.40 -6.88
CA ASN A 64 -16.36 21.68 -6.23
C ASN A 64 -17.06 21.41 -4.90
N ILE A 65 -16.29 21.45 -3.83
CA ILE A 65 -16.73 21.03 -2.49
C ILE A 65 -16.93 22.23 -1.57
N LYS A 66 -17.63 22.02 -0.46
CA LYS A 66 -17.66 22.94 0.68
C LYS A 66 -16.89 22.32 1.85
N PHE A 67 -16.45 23.15 2.78
CA PHE A 67 -15.83 22.68 4.02
C PHE A 67 -16.93 22.23 5.00
N ASP A 68 -17.37 20.99 4.85
CA ASP A 68 -18.42 20.35 5.66
C ASP A 68 -18.15 18.84 5.79
N TYR A 69 -18.70 18.21 6.83
CA TYR A 69 -18.53 16.80 7.16
C TYR A 69 -19.02 15.86 6.05
N GLU A 70 -20.07 16.24 5.33
CA GLU A 70 -20.55 15.47 4.18
C GLU A 70 -19.45 15.31 3.10
N TYR A 71 -18.73 16.39 2.80
CA TYR A 71 -17.65 16.37 1.81
C TYR A 71 -16.41 15.65 2.31
N ILE A 72 -16.18 15.58 3.63
CA ILE A 72 -15.15 14.69 4.21
C ILE A 72 -15.48 13.23 3.88
N THR A 73 -16.72 12.82 4.09
CA THR A 73 -17.18 11.46 3.79
C THR A 73 -17.05 11.12 2.30
N GLU A 74 -17.43 12.06 1.42
CA GLU A 74 -17.25 11.89 -0.03
C GLU A 74 -15.78 11.89 -0.45
N GLY A 75 -14.95 12.70 0.20
CA GLY A 75 -13.50 12.71 0.00
C GLY A 75 -12.85 11.38 0.36
N ILE A 76 -13.27 10.77 1.48
CA ILE A 76 -12.85 9.42 1.87
C ILE A 76 -13.24 8.42 0.77
N LYS A 77 -14.52 8.38 0.35
CA LYS A 77 -14.98 7.47 -0.71
C LYS A 77 -14.20 7.66 -2.01
N PHE A 78 -13.98 8.90 -2.42
CA PHE A 78 -13.20 9.23 -3.60
C PHE A 78 -11.78 8.67 -3.48
N VAL A 79 -11.05 8.96 -2.40
CA VAL A 79 -9.68 8.49 -2.21
C VAL A 79 -9.61 6.96 -2.16
N LYS A 80 -10.54 6.30 -1.49
CA LYS A 80 -10.61 4.82 -1.42
C LYS A 80 -10.77 4.16 -2.80
N SER A 81 -11.33 4.86 -3.77
CA SER A 81 -11.50 4.40 -5.16
C SER A 81 -10.24 4.58 -6.05
N GLN A 82 -9.22 5.29 -5.56
CA GLN A 82 -8.00 5.59 -6.32
C GLN A 82 -6.85 4.68 -5.90
N GLY A 83 -6.40 3.80 -6.81
CA GLY A 83 -5.30 2.86 -6.53
C GLY A 83 -4.01 3.55 -6.08
N LYS A 84 -3.66 4.67 -6.72
CA LYS A 84 -2.45 5.45 -6.38
C LYS A 84 -2.49 6.04 -4.95
N LEU A 85 -3.65 6.10 -4.31
CA LEU A 85 -3.84 6.62 -2.96
C LEU A 85 -4.14 5.51 -1.94
N LYS A 86 -3.86 4.24 -2.29
CA LYS A 86 -4.10 3.08 -1.42
C LYS A 86 -3.43 3.21 -0.04
N PHE A 87 -2.30 3.91 0.07
CA PHE A 87 -1.65 4.16 1.36
C PHE A 87 -2.53 5.00 2.31
N LEU A 88 -3.23 6.03 1.80
CA LEU A 88 -4.17 6.84 2.59
C LEU A 88 -5.36 5.99 3.05
N ARG A 89 -5.93 5.19 2.13
CA ARG A 89 -7.03 4.27 2.48
C ARG A 89 -6.62 3.33 3.61
N LYS A 90 -5.50 2.61 3.44
CA LYS A 90 -4.98 1.66 4.44
C LYS A 90 -4.77 2.35 5.78
N PHE A 91 -4.17 3.54 5.77
CA PHE A 91 -3.91 4.26 7.01
C PHE A 91 -5.20 4.67 7.71
N HIS A 92 -6.18 5.19 6.97
CA HIS A 92 -7.49 5.53 7.52
C HIS A 92 -8.19 4.32 8.13
N GLU A 93 -8.20 3.17 7.46
CA GLU A 93 -8.77 1.92 7.96
C GLU A 93 -8.08 1.43 9.23
N TYR A 94 -6.74 1.51 9.26
CA TYR A 94 -5.95 1.17 10.44
C TYR A 94 -6.27 2.08 11.63
N LEU A 95 -6.39 3.38 11.40
CA LEU A 95 -6.75 4.35 12.44
C LEU A 95 -8.19 4.16 12.93
N GLN A 96 -9.12 3.74 12.05
CA GLN A 96 -10.49 3.41 12.46
C GLN A 96 -10.52 2.22 13.44
N ILE A 97 -9.75 1.17 13.17
CA ILE A 97 -9.64 0.00 14.06
C ILE A 97 -9.07 0.41 15.43
N VAL A 98 -8.04 1.26 15.42
CA VAL A 98 -7.42 1.75 16.66
C VAL A 98 -8.39 2.62 17.45
N ALA A 99 -9.09 3.54 16.80
CA ALA A 99 -10.04 4.44 17.46
C ALA A 99 -11.29 3.72 17.99
N SER A 100 -11.69 2.59 17.41
CA SER A 100 -12.87 1.83 17.88
C SER A 100 -12.60 0.99 19.13
N HIS A 101 -11.34 0.72 19.46
CA HIS A 101 -10.95 -0.19 20.54
C HIS A 101 -10.23 0.53 21.68
N TYR A 102 -11.01 1.21 22.54
CA TYR A 102 -10.54 1.89 23.76
C TYR A 102 -9.46 2.97 23.53
N THR A 103 -9.27 3.85 24.50
CA THR A 103 -8.07 4.70 24.52
C THR A 103 -6.87 3.78 24.75
N LEU A 104 -6.02 3.62 23.73
CA LEU A 104 -4.78 2.85 23.87
C LEU A 104 -3.96 3.41 25.02
N ASP A 105 -3.40 2.53 25.86
CA ASP A 105 -2.38 2.93 26.80
C ASP A 105 -1.11 3.41 26.08
N SER A 106 -0.21 4.02 26.85
CA SER A 106 1.05 4.60 26.37
C SER A 106 1.94 3.59 25.62
N GLU A 107 2.04 2.36 26.11
CA GLU A 107 2.92 1.33 25.53
C GLU A 107 2.35 0.78 24.20
N ASN A 108 1.05 0.52 24.15
CA ASN A 108 0.40 0.09 22.93
C ASN A 108 0.37 1.20 21.88
N SER A 109 0.16 2.45 22.29
CA SER A 109 0.23 3.63 21.41
C SER A 109 1.60 3.75 20.75
N GLU A 110 2.67 3.57 21.52
CA GLU A 110 4.04 3.57 21.01
C GLU A 110 4.26 2.52 19.92
N ARG A 111 3.89 1.27 20.17
CA ARG A 111 4.03 0.17 19.19
C ARG A 111 3.24 0.44 17.91
N VAL A 112 2.03 1.00 18.05
CA VAL A 112 1.18 1.38 16.92
C VAL A 112 1.80 2.53 16.13
N MET A 113 2.32 3.57 16.81
CA MET A 113 2.93 4.72 16.15
C MET A 113 4.20 4.33 15.38
N LEU A 114 5.06 3.48 15.95
CA LEU A 114 6.23 2.92 15.26
C LEU A 114 5.83 2.15 14.01
N LYS A 115 4.78 1.33 14.11
CA LYS A 115 4.22 0.59 12.95
C LYS A 115 3.64 1.53 11.90
N TYR A 116 3.06 2.64 12.31
CA TYR A 116 2.37 3.59 11.42
C TYR A 116 3.26 4.70 10.88
N TYR A 117 4.49 4.87 11.39
CA TYR A 117 5.40 5.95 11.00
C TYR A 117 5.61 6.07 9.47
N GLU A 118 5.52 4.97 8.73
CA GLU A 118 5.59 5.01 7.26
C GLU A 118 4.50 5.88 6.62
N TYR A 119 3.30 5.96 7.20
CA TYR A 119 2.15 6.64 6.61
C TYR A 119 2.24 8.16 6.72
N PRO A 120 2.49 8.77 7.90
CA PRO A 120 2.76 10.22 8.00
C PRO A 120 3.89 10.65 7.07
N LEU A 121 4.95 9.84 6.94
CA LEU A 121 6.05 10.14 6.02
C LEU A 121 5.64 10.04 4.54
N LYS A 122 4.82 9.06 4.15
CA LYS A 122 4.21 8.99 2.80
C LYS A 122 3.33 10.21 2.53
N ILE A 123 2.52 10.64 3.51
CA ILE A 123 1.65 11.81 3.39
C ILE A 123 2.47 13.09 3.22
N LYS A 124 3.45 13.34 4.09
CA LYS A 124 4.39 14.46 4.00
C LYS A 124 5.00 14.57 2.59
N ASN A 125 5.58 13.47 2.11
CA ASN A 125 6.22 13.43 0.79
C ASN A 125 5.21 13.63 -0.35
N PHE A 126 3.99 13.10 -0.23
CA PHE A 126 2.95 13.26 -1.24
C PHE A 126 2.43 14.71 -1.32
N MET A 127 2.14 15.32 -0.17
CA MET A 127 1.59 16.68 -0.07
C MET A 127 2.60 17.72 -0.57
N PHE A 128 3.88 17.55 -0.22
CA PHE A 128 4.95 18.38 -0.77
C PHE A 128 5.05 18.25 -2.30
N LYS A 129 5.13 17.02 -2.82
CA LYS A 129 5.28 16.79 -4.27
C LYS A 129 4.09 17.27 -5.09
N LYS A 130 2.87 17.15 -4.57
CA LYS A 130 1.64 17.44 -5.33
C LYS A 130 1.16 18.88 -5.17
N TYR A 131 1.34 19.47 -3.98
CA TYR A 131 0.76 20.77 -3.63
C TYR A 131 1.79 21.79 -3.12
N SER A 132 3.06 21.42 -3.01
CA SER A 132 4.10 22.24 -2.36
C SER A 132 3.73 22.62 -0.92
N LEU A 133 2.91 21.80 -0.26
CA LEU A 133 2.48 22.01 1.12
C LEU A 133 3.46 21.30 2.06
N ASN A 134 4.21 22.07 2.84
CA ASN A 134 5.10 21.57 3.88
C ASN A 134 4.29 21.24 5.13
N ILE A 135 4.34 19.98 5.54
CA ILE A 135 3.71 19.45 6.75
C ILE A 135 4.65 18.47 7.43
N LEU A 136 4.44 18.23 8.72
CA LEU A 136 5.17 17.28 9.55
C LEU A 136 6.68 17.53 9.49
N GLU A 137 7.09 18.82 9.52
CA GLU A 137 8.46 19.24 9.26
C GLU A 137 9.45 18.53 10.18
N ASN A 138 9.09 18.40 11.46
CA ASN A 138 9.90 17.80 12.51
C ASN A 138 9.66 16.29 12.73
N LEU A 139 8.98 15.60 11.80
CA LEU A 139 8.68 14.15 11.91
C LEU A 139 9.93 13.29 12.18
N ASN A 140 11.08 13.69 11.63
CA ASN A 140 12.36 13.03 11.85
C ASN A 140 12.87 13.09 13.30
N LYS A 141 12.32 13.96 14.14
CA LYS A 141 12.63 14.02 15.58
C LYS A 141 11.87 12.96 16.38
N PHE A 142 10.86 12.31 15.80
CA PHE A 142 10.15 11.25 16.49
C PHE A 142 11.10 10.07 16.78
N PRO A 143 11.21 9.61 18.05
CA PRO A 143 12.20 8.60 18.44
C PRO A 143 11.83 7.20 17.91
N LEU A 144 12.55 6.75 16.87
CA LEU A 144 12.40 5.40 16.30
C LEU A 144 13.22 4.33 17.03
N ASP A 145 14.15 4.72 17.90
CA ASP A 145 15.06 3.87 18.68
C ASP A 145 15.77 2.77 17.86
N ILE A 146 16.31 3.14 16.70
CA ILE A 146 17.17 2.26 15.90
C ILE A 146 18.60 2.37 16.46
N ASP A 147 19.24 1.24 16.78
CA ASP A 147 20.63 1.25 17.24
C ASP A 147 21.59 1.70 16.13
N LYS A 148 22.75 2.25 16.52
CA LYS A 148 23.70 2.86 15.59
C LYS A 148 24.20 1.90 14.51
N ASN A 149 24.41 0.62 14.84
CA ASN A 149 24.94 -0.37 13.90
C ASN A 149 23.87 -0.72 12.85
N THR A 150 22.62 -0.89 13.29
CA THR A 150 21.48 -1.09 12.39
C THR A 150 21.24 0.12 11.49
N GLN A 151 21.40 1.33 12.04
CA GLN A 151 21.28 2.56 11.27
C GLN A 151 22.36 2.66 10.18
N GLU A 152 23.64 2.43 10.53
CA GLU A 152 24.75 2.40 9.57
C GLU A 152 24.51 1.36 8.46
N TYR A 153 24.04 0.17 8.82
CA TYR A 153 23.67 -0.89 7.87
C TYR A 153 22.61 -0.42 6.86
N TYR A 154 21.52 0.18 7.34
CA TYR A 154 20.46 0.66 6.47
C TYR A 154 20.87 1.86 5.62
N GLU A 155 21.73 2.74 6.12
CA GLU A 155 22.32 3.85 5.35
C GLU A 155 23.15 3.33 4.18
N LYS A 156 24.02 2.33 4.41
CA LYS A 156 24.81 1.71 3.34
C LYS A 156 23.96 1.00 2.30
N ILE A 157 22.86 0.38 2.71
CA ILE A 157 21.89 -0.19 1.77
C ILE A 157 21.21 0.90 0.96
N ALA A 158 20.75 1.97 1.60
CA ALA A 158 20.06 3.07 0.92
C ALA A 158 20.93 3.70 -0.18
N GLU A 159 22.23 3.91 0.11
CA GLU A 159 23.23 4.36 -0.89
C GLU A 159 23.23 3.46 -2.15
N LYS A 160 23.19 2.13 -1.96
CA LYS A 160 23.20 1.16 -3.07
C LYS A 160 21.87 1.04 -3.79
N VAL A 161 20.76 1.13 -3.08
CA VAL A 161 19.40 1.06 -3.66
C VAL A 161 19.15 2.26 -4.56
N ASP A 162 19.59 3.45 -4.15
CA ASP A 162 19.44 4.70 -4.90
C ASP A 162 20.40 4.81 -6.10
N THR A 163 21.41 3.94 -6.20
CA THR A 163 22.31 3.89 -7.35
C THR A 163 21.61 3.22 -8.54
N ASP A 164 21.62 3.86 -9.71
CA ASP A 164 21.08 3.28 -10.94
C ASP A 164 22.03 2.20 -11.49
N SER A 165 21.48 0.99 -11.65
CA SER A 165 22.16 -0.18 -12.19
C SER A 165 21.22 -0.81 -13.23
N ASN A 166 21.68 -0.88 -14.48
CA ASN A 166 20.88 -1.37 -15.61
C ASN A 166 20.89 -2.90 -15.76
N ASN A 167 21.53 -3.63 -14.85
CA ASN A 167 21.77 -5.06 -15.01
C ASN A 167 20.90 -5.90 -14.07
N SER A 168 19.57 -5.89 -14.27
CA SER A 168 18.69 -6.84 -13.58
C SER A 168 18.69 -8.19 -14.32
N THR A 169 18.97 -9.28 -13.61
CA THR A 169 19.29 -10.58 -14.24
C THR A 169 18.21 -11.65 -14.06
N ASN A 170 17.45 -11.63 -12.97
CA ASN A 170 16.46 -12.68 -12.67
C ASN A 170 15.02 -12.19 -12.88
N ASN A 171 14.11 -13.07 -13.36
CA ASN A 171 12.67 -12.81 -13.55
C ASN A 171 11.82 -14.03 -13.12
N ASP A 172 12.21 -14.66 -12.01
CA ASP A 172 11.48 -15.77 -11.43
C ASP A 172 10.24 -15.31 -10.64
N ARG A 173 9.33 -16.26 -10.36
CA ARG A 173 8.14 -16.04 -9.53
C ARG A 173 8.40 -16.38 -8.07
N TYR A 174 7.98 -15.48 -7.19
CA TYR A 174 8.16 -15.56 -5.74
C TYR A 174 6.87 -15.25 -4.99
N TYR A 175 6.72 -15.83 -3.80
CA TYR A 175 5.77 -15.36 -2.80
C TYR A 175 6.48 -14.40 -1.85
N VAL A 176 5.91 -13.20 -1.64
CA VAL A 176 6.42 -12.26 -0.65
C VAL A 176 5.94 -12.68 0.74
N HIS A 177 6.89 -12.98 1.62
CA HIS A 177 6.61 -13.41 2.99
C HIS A 177 6.50 -12.23 3.96
N LYS A 178 7.42 -11.26 3.85
CA LYS A 178 7.50 -10.10 4.74
C LYS A 178 7.97 -8.87 3.97
N ILE A 179 7.39 -7.73 4.29
CA ILE A 179 7.84 -6.41 3.86
C ILE A 179 8.02 -5.60 5.15
N LYS A 180 9.25 -5.16 5.43
CA LYS A 180 9.59 -4.33 6.58
C LYS A 180 10.08 -2.97 6.08
N PRO A 181 9.38 -1.86 6.38
CA PRO A 181 9.89 -0.54 6.05
C PRO A 181 11.10 -0.21 6.94
N PHE A 182 12.05 0.52 6.39
CA PHE A 182 13.11 1.21 7.12
C PHE A 182 13.32 2.61 6.54
N PHE A 183 13.91 3.50 7.32
CA PHE A 183 13.92 4.93 7.02
C PHE A 183 15.33 5.48 7.07
N VAL A 184 15.75 6.14 5.99
CA VAL A 184 17.04 6.82 5.91
C VAL A 184 16.77 8.21 5.33
N ASN A 185 17.21 9.25 6.03
CA ASN A 185 17.07 10.65 5.57
C ASN A 185 15.64 11.01 5.14
N GLN A 186 14.62 10.59 5.92
CA GLN A 186 13.20 10.80 5.61
C GLN A 186 12.73 10.20 4.26
N ARG A 187 13.47 9.23 3.72
CA ARG A 187 13.04 8.37 2.62
C ARG A 187 12.66 6.99 3.14
N ILE A 188 11.74 6.35 2.43
CA ILE A 188 11.20 5.03 2.78
C ILE A 188 11.83 4.00 1.87
N TYR A 189 12.40 2.98 2.49
CA TYR A 189 12.93 1.80 1.84
C TYR A 189 12.27 0.56 2.45
N TYR A 190 12.35 -0.56 1.76
CA TYR A 190 11.75 -1.82 2.18
C TYR A 190 12.77 -2.94 2.15
N GLU A 191 12.83 -3.68 3.25
CA GLU A 191 13.44 -5.01 3.34
C GLU A 191 12.34 -6.04 3.03
N VAL A 192 12.50 -6.75 1.93
CA VAL A 192 11.53 -7.71 1.39
C VAL A 192 12.09 -9.11 1.56
N THR A 193 11.39 -9.93 2.33
CA THR A 193 11.65 -11.37 2.41
C THR A 193 10.71 -12.11 1.48
N PHE A 194 11.24 -12.92 0.57
CA PHE A 194 10.45 -13.69 -0.38
C PHE A 194 10.98 -15.11 -0.55
N ILE A 195 10.15 -15.98 -1.12
CA ILE A 195 10.41 -17.41 -1.27
C ILE A 195 10.04 -17.83 -2.70
N PRO A 196 10.84 -18.65 -3.40
CA PRO A 196 10.50 -19.15 -4.73
C PRO A 196 9.17 -19.90 -4.76
N VAL A 197 8.40 -19.73 -5.83
CA VAL A 197 7.17 -20.51 -6.08
C VAL A 197 7.55 -21.92 -6.57
N LYS A 198 8.07 -22.76 -5.66
CA LYS A 198 8.37 -24.19 -5.88
C LYS A 198 7.50 -25.09 -4.99
N GLY A 199 7.34 -26.36 -5.38
CA GLY A 199 6.40 -27.33 -4.79
C GLY A 199 6.58 -27.57 -3.28
N SER A 200 7.82 -27.54 -2.79
CA SER A 200 8.19 -27.63 -1.38
C SER A 200 9.15 -26.50 -1.04
N ALA A 201 8.62 -25.39 -0.51
CA ALA A 201 9.45 -24.28 -0.09
C ALA A 201 9.60 -24.31 1.44
N ASN A 202 10.84 -24.38 1.92
CA ASN A 202 11.18 -24.45 3.35
C ASN A 202 11.64 -23.09 3.86
N LYS A 203 11.77 -22.93 5.19
CA LYS A 203 12.29 -21.69 5.81
C LYS A 203 13.70 -21.32 5.34
N SER A 204 14.48 -22.29 4.88
CA SER A 204 15.81 -22.12 4.27
C SER A 204 15.78 -21.40 2.92
N ASP A 205 14.63 -21.35 2.25
CA ASP A 205 14.50 -20.80 0.89
C ASP A 205 14.15 -19.31 0.91
N ARG A 206 14.25 -18.66 2.07
CA ARG A 206 13.96 -17.24 2.25
C ARG A 206 15.13 -16.42 1.74
N THR A 207 14.85 -15.56 0.77
CA THR A 207 15.78 -14.55 0.27
C THR A 207 15.34 -13.19 0.78
N ILE A 208 16.30 -12.35 1.18
CA ILE A 208 16.08 -10.95 1.57
C ILE A 208 16.61 -10.06 0.45
N ALA A 209 15.83 -9.06 0.07
CA ALA A 209 16.27 -8.00 -0.83
C ALA A 209 15.75 -6.64 -0.40
N PHE A 210 16.33 -5.58 -0.96
CA PHE A 210 16.02 -4.20 -0.61
C PHE A 210 15.48 -3.43 -1.80
N THR A 211 14.57 -2.48 -1.57
CA THR A 211 13.97 -1.69 -2.64
C THR A 211 13.29 -0.43 -2.12
N THR A 212 13.03 0.52 -3.02
CA THR A 212 12.12 1.67 -2.79
C THR A 212 10.71 1.41 -3.30
N LEU A 213 10.49 0.29 -4.00
CA LEU A 213 9.20 -0.06 -4.61
C LEU A 213 8.20 -0.55 -3.56
N ASP A 214 6.96 -0.06 -3.62
CA ASP A 214 5.86 -0.51 -2.76
C ASP A 214 5.26 -1.81 -3.35
N LEU A 215 5.67 -2.96 -2.82
CA LEU A 215 5.25 -4.28 -3.29
C LEU A 215 3.95 -4.74 -2.63
N SER A 216 3.15 -5.50 -3.38
CA SER A 216 2.03 -6.27 -2.81
C SER A 216 2.50 -7.66 -2.34
N LYS A 217 1.95 -8.12 -1.22
CA LYS A 217 2.16 -9.47 -0.69
C LYS A 217 0.98 -10.42 -0.91
N ASN A 218 -0.08 -9.95 -1.57
CA ASN A 218 -1.31 -10.72 -1.73
C ASN A 218 -1.14 -11.94 -2.64
N TYR A 219 -0.29 -11.82 -3.65
CA TYR A 219 -0.15 -12.80 -4.72
C TYR A 219 1.32 -13.13 -4.96
N ALA A 220 1.56 -14.19 -5.75
CA ALA A 220 2.86 -14.39 -6.35
C ALA A 220 3.25 -13.17 -7.20
N VAL A 221 4.53 -12.83 -7.19
CA VAL A 221 5.12 -11.72 -7.94
C VAL A 221 6.32 -12.20 -8.72
N LYS A 222 6.64 -11.56 -9.83
CA LYS A 222 7.98 -11.64 -10.41
C LYS A 222 8.83 -10.51 -9.88
N LEU A 223 10.08 -10.81 -9.59
CA LEU A 223 11.05 -9.84 -9.08
C LEU A 223 12.25 -9.78 -10.01
N TRP A 224 12.61 -8.56 -10.40
CA TRP A 224 13.84 -8.27 -11.10
C TRP A 224 14.86 -7.76 -10.10
N THR A 225 15.85 -8.61 -9.83
CA THR A 225 16.88 -8.37 -8.83
C THR A 225 18.24 -8.20 -9.46
N TYR A 226 19.11 -7.45 -8.79
CA TYR A 226 20.55 -7.45 -9.04
C TYR A 226 21.30 -7.58 -7.72
N GLU A 227 22.47 -8.21 -7.79
CA GLU A 227 23.38 -8.37 -6.67
C GLU A 227 24.26 -7.12 -6.53
N SER A 228 24.51 -6.73 -5.29
CA SER A 228 25.43 -5.65 -4.96
C SER A 228 26.13 -5.97 -3.65
N ASP A 229 27.08 -5.14 -3.26
CA ASP A 229 27.84 -5.30 -2.04
C ASP A 229 27.88 -4.00 -1.25
N ILE A 230 27.77 -4.10 0.06
CA ILE A 230 28.00 -3.03 1.02
C ILE A 230 29.25 -3.30 1.84
N GLN A 231 29.89 -2.24 2.32
CA GLN A 231 31.00 -2.32 3.27
C GLN A 231 30.48 -1.93 4.65
N ILE A 232 30.61 -2.84 5.62
CA ILE A 232 30.22 -2.58 7.01
C ILE A 232 31.27 -3.17 7.96
N LEU A 233 31.76 -2.38 8.90
CA LEU A 233 32.80 -2.79 9.87
C LEU A 233 34.03 -3.46 9.21
N GLY A 234 34.44 -2.95 8.04
CA GLY A 234 35.58 -3.48 7.27
C GLY A 234 35.33 -4.81 6.56
N LYS A 235 34.07 -5.26 6.47
CA LYS A 235 33.67 -6.48 5.74
C LYS A 235 32.76 -6.14 4.57
N THR A 236 33.00 -6.81 3.45
CA THR A 236 32.09 -6.83 2.30
C THR A 236 30.92 -7.77 2.62
N MET A 237 29.70 -7.26 2.52
CA MET A 237 28.48 -8.05 2.67
C MET A 237 27.66 -7.96 1.38
N PRO A 238 27.31 -9.12 0.76
CA PRO A 238 26.46 -9.13 -0.42
C PRO A 238 25.02 -8.80 -0.03
N ILE A 239 24.35 -8.06 -0.89
CA ILE A 239 22.94 -7.69 -0.78
C ILE A 239 22.24 -7.90 -2.13
N LEU A 240 20.92 -8.10 -2.07
CA LEU A 240 20.08 -8.19 -3.26
C LEU A 240 19.17 -6.97 -3.33
N ILE A 241 18.99 -6.38 -4.49
CA ILE A 241 18.15 -5.19 -4.66
C ILE A 241 17.10 -5.44 -5.74
N ILE A 242 15.84 -5.16 -5.43
CA ILE A 242 14.72 -5.28 -6.38
C ILE A 242 14.55 -3.96 -7.13
N LYS A 243 14.68 -3.99 -8.46
CA LYS A 243 14.50 -2.81 -9.34
C LYS A 243 13.18 -2.80 -10.08
N LYS A 244 12.51 -3.94 -10.21
CA LYS A 244 11.15 -4.02 -10.78
C LYS A 244 10.41 -5.20 -10.16
N TRP A 245 9.09 -5.09 -10.08
CA TRP A 245 8.22 -6.20 -9.73
C TRP A 245 6.93 -6.16 -10.55
N GLU A 246 6.28 -7.30 -10.72
CA GLU A 246 4.91 -7.39 -11.23
C GLU A 246 4.14 -8.51 -10.52
N VAL A 247 2.84 -8.34 -10.36
CA VAL A 247 1.94 -9.42 -9.94
C VAL A 247 1.96 -10.53 -10.98
N SER A 248 2.13 -11.76 -10.53
CA SER A 248 2.23 -12.95 -11.37
C SER A 248 1.54 -14.15 -10.69
N ILE A 249 0.23 -14.01 -10.46
CA ILE A 249 -0.65 -15.14 -10.11
C ILE A 249 -0.45 -16.25 -11.14
N ARG A 250 -0.45 -17.53 -10.76
CA ARG A 250 -0.30 -18.64 -11.72
C ARG A 250 -1.65 -18.93 -12.36
N ALA A 251 -1.67 -19.28 -13.65
CA ALA A 251 -2.91 -19.63 -14.37
C ALA A 251 -3.73 -20.70 -13.65
N CYS A 252 -3.09 -21.75 -13.12
CA CYS A 252 -3.76 -22.82 -12.40
C CYS A 252 -4.48 -22.36 -11.12
N GLU A 253 -4.10 -21.23 -10.51
CA GLU A 253 -4.80 -20.64 -9.38
C GLU A 253 -6.17 -20.11 -9.81
N VAL A 254 -6.21 -19.34 -10.91
CA VAL A 254 -7.43 -18.80 -11.49
C VAL A 254 -8.32 -19.92 -12.04
N GLU A 255 -7.73 -20.90 -12.70
CA GLU A 255 -8.43 -22.06 -13.26
C GLU A 255 -9.06 -22.94 -12.18
N ASN A 256 -8.38 -23.13 -11.03
CA ASN A 256 -8.97 -23.86 -9.91
C ASN A 256 -10.07 -23.07 -9.22
N PHE A 257 -9.90 -21.76 -9.07
CA PHE A 257 -10.97 -20.90 -8.54
C PHE A 257 -12.23 -20.96 -9.41
N ALA A 258 -12.09 -21.02 -10.74
CA ALA A 258 -13.20 -21.16 -11.68
C ALA A 258 -14.08 -22.40 -11.41
N LYS A 259 -13.48 -23.50 -10.95
CA LYS A 259 -14.18 -24.77 -10.70
C LYS A 259 -15.25 -24.65 -9.60
N ILE A 260 -15.08 -23.72 -8.66
CA ILE A 260 -16.06 -23.44 -7.59
C ILE A 260 -17.42 -23.05 -8.22
N PHE A 261 -17.39 -22.42 -9.39
CA PHE A 261 -18.58 -21.97 -10.12
C PHE A 261 -19.00 -22.93 -11.24
N GLY A 262 -18.47 -24.16 -11.25
CA GLY A 262 -18.71 -25.16 -12.30
C GLY A 262 -18.12 -24.78 -13.66
N VAL A 263 -17.19 -23.82 -13.72
CA VAL A 263 -16.58 -23.36 -14.97
C VAL A 263 -15.24 -24.06 -15.17
N ILE A 264 -15.06 -24.69 -16.34
CA ILE A 264 -13.78 -25.27 -16.75
C ILE A 264 -13.03 -24.22 -17.56
N LEU A 265 -12.12 -23.50 -16.89
CA LEU A 265 -11.18 -22.59 -17.52
C LEU A 265 -9.86 -23.33 -17.83
N LYS A 266 -9.30 -23.11 -19.02
CA LYS A 266 -8.00 -23.67 -19.42
C LYS A 266 -7.17 -22.61 -20.13
N GLN A 267 -5.85 -22.66 -19.93
CA GLN A 267 -4.89 -21.76 -20.55
C GLN A 267 -5.18 -20.28 -20.23
N ALA A 268 -5.54 -20.00 -18.97
CA ALA A 268 -5.91 -18.65 -18.54
C ALA A 268 -4.82 -17.61 -18.86
N ASN A 269 -3.55 -18.01 -18.83
CA ASN A 269 -2.39 -17.16 -19.18
C ASN A 269 -2.37 -16.67 -20.64
N ASN A 270 -3.10 -17.32 -21.55
CA ASN A 270 -3.17 -16.92 -22.96
C ASN A 270 -4.25 -15.86 -23.21
N LEU A 271 -5.09 -15.55 -22.20
CA LEU A 271 -6.17 -14.59 -22.32
C LEU A 271 -5.68 -13.16 -22.12
N GLY A 272 -6.11 -12.23 -22.99
CA GLY A 272 -5.77 -10.81 -22.84
C GLY A 272 -6.25 -10.22 -21.50
N GLU A 273 -7.41 -10.68 -21.00
CA GLU A 273 -7.93 -10.26 -19.70
C GLU A 273 -7.04 -10.66 -18.53
N TYR A 274 -6.33 -11.79 -18.63
CA TYR A 274 -5.40 -12.25 -17.60
C TYR A 274 -4.20 -11.33 -17.50
N LEU A 275 -3.59 -10.97 -18.64
CA LEU A 275 -2.47 -10.02 -18.68
C LEU A 275 -2.91 -8.63 -18.19
N GLY A 276 -4.09 -8.17 -18.62
CA GLY A 276 -4.67 -6.91 -18.17
C GLY A 276 -4.92 -6.89 -16.66
N LEU A 277 -5.38 -8.00 -16.10
CA LEU A 277 -5.61 -8.13 -14.66
C LEU A 277 -4.29 -8.04 -13.88
N MET A 278 -3.24 -8.75 -14.30
CA MET A 278 -1.93 -8.68 -13.63
C MET A 278 -1.34 -7.26 -13.69
N ASP A 279 -1.44 -6.59 -14.84
CA ASP A 279 -0.98 -5.20 -15.01
C ASP A 279 -1.75 -4.25 -14.09
N PHE A 280 -3.08 -4.39 -14.03
CA PHE A 280 -3.91 -3.61 -13.11
C PHE A 280 -3.54 -3.80 -11.65
N LEU A 281 -3.39 -5.06 -11.19
CA LEU A 281 -3.03 -5.37 -9.80
C LEU A 281 -1.63 -4.82 -9.46
N THR A 282 -0.69 -4.88 -10.42
CA THR A 282 0.67 -4.33 -10.27
C THR A 282 0.65 -2.80 -10.14
N GLN A 283 -0.01 -2.11 -11.07
CA GLN A 283 0.02 -0.65 -11.15
C GLN A 283 -0.79 0.04 -10.05
N THR A 284 -1.87 -0.60 -9.59
CA THR A 284 -2.77 -0.01 -8.58
C THR A 284 -2.47 -0.49 -7.17
N GLY A 285 -1.77 -1.62 -7.04
CA GLY A 285 -1.55 -2.31 -5.78
C GLY A 285 -2.83 -2.91 -5.17
N PHE A 286 -3.99 -2.85 -5.86
CA PHE A 286 -5.22 -3.48 -5.37
C PHE A 286 -5.12 -5.00 -5.33
N ASN A 287 -5.94 -5.63 -4.49
CA ASN A 287 -6.18 -7.06 -4.53
C ASN A 287 -7.55 -7.37 -5.17
N LEU A 288 -7.82 -8.64 -5.45
CA LEU A 288 -9.05 -9.10 -6.09
C LEU A 288 -10.27 -8.87 -5.22
N VAL A 289 -10.19 -8.98 -3.89
CA VAL A 289 -11.31 -8.64 -3.00
C VAL A 289 -11.69 -7.17 -3.17
N GLU A 290 -10.70 -6.27 -3.13
CA GLU A 290 -10.90 -4.82 -3.31
C GLU A 290 -11.45 -4.49 -4.72
N LEU A 291 -10.98 -5.17 -5.77
CA LEU A 291 -11.54 -5.06 -7.12
C LEU A 291 -13.02 -5.52 -7.15
N LEU A 292 -13.32 -6.59 -6.42
CA LEU A 292 -14.65 -7.16 -6.34
C LEU A 292 -15.63 -6.42 -5.42
N ASP A 293 -15.13 -5.49 -4.62
CA ASP A 293 -15.93 -4.72 -3.65
C ASP A 293 -16.38 -3.34 -4.17
N PHE A 294 -15.78 -2.81 -5.25
CA PHE A 294 -16.22 -1.55 -5.87
C PHE A 294 -17.74 -1.48 -6.18
N ASP A 295 -18.27 -0.25 -6.29
CA ASP A 295 -19.60 -0.05 -6.85
C ASP A 295 -19.67 -0.52 -8.32
N ASP A 296 -20.87 -0.82 -8.81
CA ASP A 296 -21.03 -1.46 -10.13
C ASP A 296 -20.48 -0.60 -11.26
N ARG A 297 -20.74 0.72 -11.22
CA ARG A 297 -20.23 1.64 -12.23
C ARG A 297 -18.70 1.60 -12.25
N ARG A 298 -18.05 1.73 -11.10
CA ARG A 298 -16.59 1.72 -10.99
C ARG A 298 -15.98 0.38 -11.40
N TYR A 299 -16.61 -0.72 -11.03
CA TYR A 299 -16.15 -2.04 -11.44
C TYR A 299 -16.21 -2.21 -12.96
N GLN A 300 -17.30 -1.82 -13.60
CA GLN A 300 -17.43 -1.92 -15.05
C GLN A 300 -16.42 -1.03 -15.79
N GLU A 301 -16.15 0.19 -15.29
CA GLU A 301 -15.07 1.04 -15.82
C GLU A 301 -13.70 0.36 -15.74
N ILE A 302 -13.38 -0.28 -14.61
CA ILE A 302 -12.10 -0.97 -14.41
C ILE A 302 -12.02 -2.22 -15.29
N ARG A 303 -13.09 -3.03 -15.34
CA ARG A 303 -13.20 -4.19 -16.23
C ARG A 303 -12.94 -3.79 -17.68
N ALA A 304 -13.63 -2.77 -18.18
CA ALA A 304 -13.43 -2.28 -19.54
C ALA A 304 -11.97 -1.86 -19.81
N LYS A 305 -11.34 -1.12 -18.88
CA LYS A 305 -9.92 -0.75 -19.00
C LYS A 305 -8.98 -1.95 -19.04
N ILE A 306 -9.23 -2.95 -18.19
CA ILE A 306 -8.45 -4.19 -18.14
C ILE A 306 -8.57 -4.97 -19.46
N LEU A 307 -9.80 -5.13 -19.98
CA LEU A 307 -10.04 -5.86 -21.23
C LEU A 307 -9.43 -5.14 -22.44
N LEU A 308 -9.54 -3.82 -22.51
CA LEU A 308 -8.98 -3.01 -23.60
C LEU A 308 -7.45 -3.01 -23.62
N ARG A 309 -6.79 -3.08 -22.46
CA ARG A 309 -5.32 -2.99 -22.34
C ARG A 309 -4.56 -3.98 -23.22
N TYR A 310 -5.13 -5.17 -23.40
CA TYR A 310 -4.56 -6.25 -24.22
C TYR A 310 -5.54 -6.78 -25.28
N ASN A 311 -6.50 -5.95 -25.72
CA ASN A 311 -7.49 -6.31 -26.74
C ASN A 311 -8.19 -7.66 -26.49
N ALA A 312 -8.62 -7.89 -25.24
CA ALA A 312 -9.28 -9.12 -24.85
C ALA A 312 -10.63 -9.26 -25.58
N LYS A 313 -10.78 -10.32 -26.38
CA LYS A 313 -11.99 -10.60 -27.17
C LYS A 313 -13.09 -11.31 -26.37
N ILE A 314 -12.68 -12.02 -25.33
CA ILE A 314 -13.55 -12.78 -24.43
C ILE A 314 -13.11 -12.50 -22.99
N SER A 315 -14.01 -12.68 -22.02
CA SER A 315 -13.73 -12.39 -20.62
C SER A 315 -14.17 -13.47 -19.61
N PRO A 316 -13.89 -14.76 -19.82
CA PRO A 316 -14.36 -15.82 -18.93
C PRO A 316 -13.89 -15.68 -17.47
N ILE A 317 -12.72 -15.07 -17.21
CA ILE A 317 -12.26 -14.77 -15.84
C ILE A 317 -13.17 -13.72 -15.20
N PHE A 318 -13.50 -12.65 -15.92
CA PHE A 318 -14.44 -11.64 -15.40
C PHE A 318 -15.86 -12.18 -15.26
N ASP A 319 -16.30 -13.12 -16.10
CA ASP A 319 -17.61 -13.75 -15.95
C ASP A 319 -17.69 -14.59 -14.66
N ILE A 320 -16.57 -15.21 -14.25
CA ILE A 320 -16.45 -15.87 -12.94
C ILE A 320 -16.47 -14.84 -11.80
N PHE A 321 -15.77 -13.71 -12.00
CA PHE A 321 -15.77 -12.63 -11.02
C PHE A 321 -17.13 -11.99 -10.83
N ASP A 322 -17.94 -11.85 -11.87
CA ASP A 322 -19.32 -11.36 -11.77
C ASP A 322 -20.16 -12.27 -10.87
N LYS A 323 -20.12 -13.59 -11.10
CA LYS A 323 -20.79 -14.59 -10.24
C LYS A 323 -20.31 -14.51 -8.79
N CYS A 324 -19.01 -14.32 -8.60
CA CYS A 324 -18.44 -14.16 -7.27
C CYS A 324 -18.94 -12.87 -6.60
N ARG A 325 -19.04 -11.78 -7.37
CA ARG A 325 -19.54 -10.48 -6.91
C ARG A 325 -20.98 -10.55 -6.43
N GLU A 326 -21.84 -11.27 -7.14
CA GLU A 326 -23.24 -11.50 -6.74
C GLU A 326 -23.35 -12.20 -5.38
N ILE A 327 -22.42 -13.12 -5.06
CA ILE A 327 -22.40 -13.80 -3.76
C ILE A 327 -21.89 -12.85 -2.67
N ILE A 328 -20.81 -12.11 -2.96
CA ILE A 328 -20.16 -11.21 -2.00
C ILE A 328 -21.07 -10.02 -1.66
N LYS A 329 -21.65 -9.35 -2.66
CA LYS A 329 -22.49 -8.16 -2.45
C LYS A 329 -23.79 -8.45 -1.72
N ASP A 330 -24.39 -9.60 -1.99
CA ASP A 330 -25.62 -10.04 -1.33
C ASP A 330 -25.36 -10.73 0.02
N ASN A 331 -24.09 -10.79 0.46
CA ASN A 331 -23.65 -11.49 1.67
C ASN A 331 -24.20 -12.92 1.78
N LYS A 332 -24.26 -13.63 0.64
CA LYS A 332 -24.77 -15.00 0.56
C LYS A 332 -23.81 -16.00 1.20
N ASN A 333 -24.31 -17.19 1.51
CA ASN A 333 -23.51 -18.28 2.05
C ASN A 333 -22.25 -18.53 1.21
N GLY A 334 -21.09 -18.57 1.88
CA GLY A 334 -19.78 -18.73 1.24
C GLY A 334 -19.05 -17.43 0.90
N CYS A 335 -19.63 -16.24 1.13
CA CYS A 335 -19.00 -14.94 0.88
C CYS A 335 -17.60 -14.82 1.51
N ASN A 336 -17.45 -15.13 2.80
CA ASN A 336 -16.18 -15.03 3.52
C ASN A 336 -15.12 -16.00 2.95
N VAL A 337 -15.54 -17.20 2.54
CA VAL A 337 -14.65 -18.21 1.94
C VAL A 337 -14.15 -17.71 0.59
N LEU A 338 -15.04 -17.17 -0.25
CA LEU A 338 -14.67 -16.60 -1.54
C LEU A 338 -13.72 -15.41 -1.39
N GLN A 339 -14.01 -14.50 -0.45
CA GLN A 339 -13.12 -13.37 -0.16
C GLN A 339 -11.74 -13.84 0.30
N TYR A 340 -11.67 -14.83 1.19
CA TYR A 340 -10.40 -15.41 1.64
C TYR A 340 -9.60 -16.01 0.48
N LEU A 341 -10.25 -16.81 -0.36
CA LEU A 341 -9.62 -17.42 -1.54
C LEU A 341 -9.14 -16.35 -2.53
N LEU A 342 -9.90 -15.28 -2.77
CA LEU A 342 -9.50 -14.18 -3.64
C LEU A 342 -8.35 -13.35 -3.07
N TYR A 343 -8.26 -13.22 -1.75
CA TYR A 343 -7.25 -12.39 -1.09
C TYR A 343 -5.82 -12.96 -1.22
N HIS A 344 -5.71 -14.29 -1.31
CA HIS A 344 -4.44 -15.01 -1.47
C HIS A 344 -4.26 -15.65 -2.85
N LEU A 345 -5.37 -16.15 -3.41
CA LEU A 345 -5.47 -16.91 -4.66
C LEU A 345 -4.30 -17.89 -4.83
N ASN A 346 -4.20 -18.79 -3.85
CA ASN A 346 -3.16 -19.82 -3.74
C ASN A 346 -3.83 -21.17 -3.45
N ASN A 347 -3.49 -22.17 -4.24
CA ASN A 347 -4.03 -23.53 -4.25
C ASN A 347 -3.53 -24.39 -3.07
N LYS A 348 -2.60 -23.86 -2.27
CA LYS A 348 -2.02 -24.54 -1.11
C LYS A 348 -2.80 -24.31 0.17
#